data_AF-A0A443IE57-F1
#
_entry.id   AF-A0A443IE57-F1
#
_cell.length_a   1.000
_cell.length_b   1.000
_cell.length_c   1.000
_cell.angle_alpha   90.00
_cell.angle_beta   90.00
_cell.angle_gamma   90.00
#
_symmetry.space_group_name_H-M   'P 1'
#
loop_
_entity.id
_entity.type
_entity.pdbx_description
1 polymer ?
#
loop_
_entity_poly.entity_id
_entity_poly.type
_entity_poly.pdbx_seq_one_letter_code
_entity_poly.pdbx_strand_id
1 'polypeptide(L)'
;MKDGKLKVAVFYDFSIFQKVIIHYLKVETKVSNVDVLFYRSMHTLLTAIDDGQVDVLFTEFTFLSNNKSWSVDSKKFSRLCLDHNVKRVMVVANQHPYLLRHIVDMKFEATIGLNEGIAGFRNILEMASLQKKIPSVSEKLMQNLIKTDKRKYPLSPKESEVLYLVAQGYSISEIADRKNRSKSTVATQKQSAMKKLNLSSNSELIRYMYVTGMME
;
A
#
# COMPACT_ATOMS: atom_id res chain seq x y z
N MET A 1 23.10 -7.24 -25.30
CA MET A 1 21.89 -6.85 -24.53
C MET A 1 20.83 -7.90 -24.80
N LYS A 2 20.18 -8.48 -23.78
CA LYS A 2 19.08 -9.42 -24.03
C LYS A 2 17.96 -8.67 -24.75
N ASP A 3 17.62 -9.14 -25.94
CA ASP A 3 16.58 -8.66 -26.87
C ASP A 3 15.14 -8.84 -26.33
N GLY A 4 14.97 -8.92 -25.00
CA GLY A 4 13.73 -9.30 -24.35
C GLY A 4 12.84 -8.11 -24.03
N LYS A 5 11.54 -8.25 -24.25
CA LYS A 5 10.52 -7.35 -23.70
C LYS A 5 10.60 -7.34 -22.18
N LEU A 6 10.54 -6.16 -21.57
CA LEU A 6 10.35 -6.01 -20.13
C LEU A 6 8.95 -6.50 -19.77
N LYS A 7 8.85 -7.53 -18.95
CA LYS A 7 7.58 -8.17 -18.55
C LYS A 7 7.07 -7.52 -17.28
N VAL A 8 5.98 -6.77 -17.40
CA VAL A 8 5.37 -6.01 -16.31
C VAL A 8 4.08 -6.70 -15.88
N ALA A 9 4.03 -7.12 -14.62
CA ALA A 9 2.82 -7.58 -13.99
C ALA A 9 2.12 -6.42 -13.26
N VAL A 10 0.81 -6.34 -13.39
CA VAL A 10 -0.05 -5.46 -12.57
C VAL A 10 -0.98 -6.34 -11.76
N PHE A 11 -0.73 -6.44 -10.46
CA PHE A 11 -1.58 -7.17 -9.52
C PHE A 11 -2.59 -6.23 -8.89
N TYR A 12 -3.75 -6.14 -9.52
CA TYR A 12 -4.81 -5.19 -9.14
C TYR A 12 -6.16 -5.54 -9.79
N ASP A 13 -7.25 -5.13 -9.16
CA ASP A 13 -8.62 -5.38 -9.62
C ASP A 13 -9.30 -4.13 -10.21
N PHE A 14 -8.71 -3.56 -11.27
CA PHE A 14 -9.40 -2.56 -12.10
C PHE A 14 -9.65 -3.10 -13.50
N SER A 15 -10.88 -3.52 -13.79
CA SER A 15 -11.28 -4.01 -15.11
C SER A 15 -11.45 -2.87 -16.14
N ILE A 16 -11.97 -1.70 -15.73
CA ILE A 16 -12.38 -0.62 -16.63
C ILE A 16 -11.18 0.09 -17.27
N PHE A 17 -10.04 0.15 -16.58
CA PHE A 17 -8.87 0.92 -17.01
C PHE A 17 -7.73 0.06 -17.55
N GLN A 18 -7.86 -1.26 -17.69
CA GLN A 18 -6.76 -2.11 -18.16
C GLN A 18 -6.30 -1.70 -19.57
N LYS A 19 -7.25 -1.54 -20.50
CA LYS A 19 -6.95 -1.13 -21.87
C LYS A 19 -6.34 0.26 -21.93
N VAL A 20 -6.79 1.17 -21.06
CA VAL A 20 -6.23 2.51 -20.91
C VAL A 20 -4.79 2.40 -20.40
N ILE A 21 -4.55 1.72 -19.28
CA ILE A 21 -3.21 1.52 -18.72
C ILE A 21 -2.28 0.86 -19.74
N ILE A 22 -2.72 -0.18 -20.45
CA ILE A 22 -1.91 -0.84 -21.51
C ILE A 22 -1.59 0.15 -22.62
N HIS A 23 -2.61 0.84 -23.16
CA HIS A 23 -2.41 1.80 -24.24
C HIS A 23 -1.44 2.90 -23.82
N TYR A 24 -1.64 3.49 -22.65
CA TYR A 24 -0.79 4.54 -22.11
C TYR A 24 0.63 4.03 -21.78
N LEU A 25 0.78 2.85 -21.18
CA LEU A 25 2.10 2.30 -20.90
C LEU A 25 2.86 1.99 -22.19
N LYS A 26 2.20 1.50 -23.23
CA LYS A 26 2.83 1.19 -24.53
C LYS A 26 3.12 2.44 -25.38
N VAL A 27 2.24 3.43 -25.36
CA VAL A 27 2.32 4.62 -26.22
C VAL A 27 3.11 5.75 -25.55
N GLU A 28 2.82 6.05 -24.28
CA GLU A 28 3.35 7.24 -23.62
C GLU A 28 4.67 7.02 -22.89
N THR A 29 5.01 5.80 -22.45
CA THR A 29 6.24 5.64 -21.66
C THR A 29 7.51 5.75 -22.49
N LYS A 30 7.40 5.72 -23.84
CA LYS A 30 8.54 5.63 -24.78
C LYS A 30 9.47 4.43 -24.53
N VAL A 31 9.18 3.57 -23.55
CA VAL A 31 9.88 2.30 -23.32
C VAL A 31 9.37 1.34 -24.39
N SER A 32 10.11 1.23 -25.49
CA SER A 32 9.63 0.66 -26.75
C SER A 32 9.41 -0.87 -26.71
N ASN A 33 9.62 -1.53 -25.57
CA ASN A 33 9.64 -2.98 -25.47
C ASN A 33 9.08 -3.49 -24.12
N VAL A 34 7.83 -3.14 -23.79
CA VAL A 34 7.16 -3.59 -22.55
C VAL A 34 5.97 -4.49 -22.88
N ASP A 35 5.89 -5.64 -22.21
CA ASP A 35 4.70 -6.46 -22.17
C ASP A 35 4.01 -6.30 -20.80
N VAL A 36 2.69 -6.11 -20.80
CA VAL A 36 1.94 -5.79 -19.57
C VAL A 36 0.82 -6.80 -19.38
N LEU A 37 0.88 -7.55 -18.28
CA LEU A 37 -0.12 -8.56 -17.90
C LEU A 37 -0.78 -8.19 -16.58
N PHE A 38 -2.08 -8.45 -16.48
CA PHE A 38 -2.88 -8.15 -15.28
C PHE A 38 -3.25 -9.42 -14.55
N TYR A 39 -3.03 -9.44 -13.24
CA TYR A 39 -3.34 -10.55 -12.37
C TYR A 39 -4.37 -10.11 -11.32
N ARG A 40 -5.38 -10.95 -11.09
CA ARG A 40 -6.42 -10.72 -10.07
C ARG A 40 -6.34 -11.70 -8.90
N SER A 41 -5.61 -12.80 -9.07
CA SER A 41 -5.43 -13.81 -8.03
C SER A 41 -3.96 -13.93 -7.64
N MET A 42 -3.70 -14.15 -6.34
CA MET A 42 -2.35 -14.40 -5.86
C MET A 42 -1.76 -15.67 -6.49
N HIS A 43 -2.56 -16.72 -6.64
CA HIS A 43 -2.14 -17.98 -7.24
C HIS A 43 -1.57 -17.80 -8.65
N THR A 44 -2.33 -17.17 -9.55
CA THR A 44 -1.90 -16.94 -10.94
C THR A 44 -0.72 -15.99 -11.04
N LEU A 45 -0.60 -15.02 -10.13
CA LEU A 45 0.57 -14.15 -10.04
C LEU A 45 1.82 -14.95 -9.64
N LEU A 46 1.72 -15.79 -8.61
CA LEU A 46 2.84 -16.60 -8.13
C LEU A 46 3.33 -17.56 -9.22
N THR A 47 2.43 -18.22 -9.95
CA THR A 47 2.82 -19.07 -11.09
C THR A 47 3.58 -18.27 -12.15
N ALA A 48 3.11 -17.09 -12.53
CA ALA A 48 3.78 -16.26 -13.51
C ALA A 48 5.17 -15.76 -13.05
N ILE A 49 5.33 -15.47 -11.77
CA ILE A 49 6.65 -15.14 -11.21
C ILE A 49 7.58 -16.36 -11.30
N ASP A 50 7.08 -17.55 -10.94
CA ASP A 50 7.88 -18.78 -10.94
C ASP A 50 8.31 -19.21 -12.36
N ASP A 51 7.46 -18.96 -13.35
CA ASP A 51 7.75 -19.17 -14.77
C ASP A 51 8.70 -18.12 -15.36
N GLY A 52 9.22 -17.20 -14.53
CA GLY A 52 10.08 -16.10 -14.94
C GLY A 52 9.39 -15.12 -15.90
N GLN A 53 8.05 -14.99 -15.83
CA GLN A 53 7.25 -14.12 -16.71
C GLN A 53 7.06 -12.70 -16.16
N VAL A 54 7.78 -12.32 -15.11
CA VAL A 54 7.64 -11.02 -14.46
C VAL A 54 9.01 -10.45 -14.14
N ASP A 55 9.30 -9.24 -14.64
CA ASP A 55 10.50 -8.48 -14.31
C ASP A 55 10.17 -7.34 -13.32
N VAL A 56 8.99 -6.71 -13.49
CA VAL A 56 8.49 -5.63 -12.63
C VAL A 56 7.04 -5.93 -12.25
N LEU A 57 6.71 -5.80 -10.96
CA LEU A 57 5.37 -5.99 -10.44
C LEU A 57 4.85 -4.68 -9.84
N PHE A 58 3.75 -4.15 -10.37
CA PHE A 58 2.98 -3.09 -9.73
C PHE A 58 1.80 -3.67 -8.96
N THR A 59 1.62 -3.23 -7.72
CA THR A 59 0.41 -3.54 -6.94
C THR A 59 0.00 -2.33 -6.11
N GLU A 60 -1.28 -2.20 -5.82
CA GLU A 60 -1.80 -1.11 -4.99
C GLU A 60 -2.05 -1.60 -3.56
N PHE A 61 -1.68 -0.76 -2.58
CA PHE A 61 -1.68 -1.14 -1.17
C PHE A 61 -3.05 -1.57 -0.63
N THR A 62 -4.11 -0.82 -0.95
CA THR A 62 -5.48 -1.08 -0.52
C THR A 62 -5.97 -2.43 -1.04
N PHE A 63 -5.63 -2.77 -2.29
CA PHE A 63 -5.95 -4.06 -2.88
C PHE A 63 -5.14 -5.19 -2.26
N LEU A 64 -3.82 -5.02 -2.11
CA LEU A 64 -2.94 -6.04 -1.54
C LEU A 64 -3.33 -6.37 -0.09
N SER A 65 -3.55 -5.34 0.74
CA SER A 65 -3.94 -5.49 2.14
C SER A 65 -5.31 -6.16 2.33
N ASN A 66 -6.22 -6.02 1.35
CA ASN A 66 -7.54 -6.68 1.37
C ASN A 66 -7.52 -8.07 0.75
N ASN A 67 -6.40 -8.49 0.15
CA ASN A 67 -6.32 -9.80 -0.47
C ASN A 67 -6.28 -10.88 0.62
N LYS A 68 -7.30 -11.74 0.66
CA LYS A 68 -7.44 -12.79 1.68
C LYS A 68 -6.25 -13.74 1.75
N SER A 69 -5.55 -13.94 0.64
CA SER A 69 -4.38 -14.82 0.57
C SER A 69 -3.09 -14.14 1.01
N TRP A 70 -3.06 -12.79 1.11
CA TRP A 70 -1.84 -12.05 1.42
C TRP A 70 -1.20 -12.47 2.76
N SER A 71 -1.99 -12.64 3.81
CA SER A 71 -1.46 -13.02 5.14
C SER A 71 -0.72 -14.36 5.09
N VAL A 72 -1.24 -15.33 4.35
CA VAL A 72 -0.67 -16.68 4.21
C VAL A 72 0.51 -16.69 3.21
N ASP A 73 0.34 -16.03 2.07
CA ASP A 73 1.26 -16.11 0.94
C ASP A 73 2.36 -15.04 0.95
N SER A 74 2.30 -14.00 1.79
CA SER A 74 3.25 -12.87 1.79
C SER A 74 4.72 -13.28 1.86
N LYS A 75 5.04 -14.31 2.67
CA LYS A 75 6.40 -14.87 2.78
C LYS A 75 6.82 -15.59 1.50
N LYS A 76 5.94 -16.41 0.94
CA LYS A 76 6.16 -17.14 -0.32
C LYS A 76 6.35 -16.15 -1.47
N PHE A 77 5.44 -15.17 -1.58
CA PHE A 77 5.51 -14.06 -2.53
C PHE A 77 6.85 -13.33 -2.45
N SER A 78 7.26 -12.93 -1.25
CA SER A 78 8.51 -12.17 -1.07
C SER A 78 9.74 -12.98 -1.45
N ARG A 79 9.78 -14.28 -1.09
CA ARG A 79 10.87 -15.19 -1.48
C ARG A 79 10.91 -15.38 -2.99
N LEU A 80 9.76 -15.65 -3.62
CA LEU A 80 9.70 -15.93 -5.04
C LEU A 80 10.10 -14.71 -5.88
N CYS A 81 9.65 -13.51 -5.50
CA CYS A 81 10.10 -12.27 -6.12
C CYS A 81 11.62 -12.07 -5.99
N LEU A 82 12.21 -12.44 -4.85
CA LEU A 82 13.65 -12.36 -4.64
C LEU A 82 14.40 -13.34 -5.56
N ASP A 83 13.98 -14.60 -5.58
CA ASP A 83 14.62 -15.68 -6.35
C ASP A 83 14.59 -15.39 -7.86
N HIS A 84 13.53 -14.74 -8.34
CA HIS A 84 13.36 -14.35 -9.75
C HIS A 84 13.76 -12.89 -10.04
N ASN A 85 14.36 -12.18 -9.08
CA ASN A 85 14.80 -10.78 -9.20
C ASN A 85 13.70 -9.80 -9.66
N VAL A 86 12.45 -10.06 -9.28
CA VAL A 86 11.29 -9.21 -9.58
C VAL A 86 11.39 -7.90 -8.82
N LYS A 87 11.26 -6.78 -9.54
CA LYS A 87 11.19 -5.45 -8.92
C LYS A 87 9.75 -5.14 -8.52
N ARG A 88 9.45 -5.16 -7.22
CA ARG A 88 8.11 -4.91 -6.67
C ARG A 88 7.91 -3.42 -6.42
N VAL A 89 6.80 -2.91 -6.92
CA VAL A 89 6.39 -1.52 -6.83
C VAL A 89 5.06 -1.45 -6.12
N MET A 90 5.04 -0.76 -4.98
CA MET A 90 3.84 -0.40 -4.27
C MET A 90 3.27 0.92 -4.79
N VAL A 91 2.01 0.93 -5.18
CA VAL A 91 1.24 2.11 -5.53
C VAL A 91 0.35 2.47 -4.35
N VAL A 92 0.34 3.74 -3.98
CA VAL A 92 -0.40 4.23 -2.81
C VAL A 92 -1.37 5.33 -3.24
N ALA A 93 -2.67 5.08 -3.10
CA ALA A 93 -3.70 6.08 -3.37
C ALA A 93 -3.83 7.12 -2.25
N ASN A 94 -3.70 6.68 -0.99
CA ASN A 94 -3.85 7.53 0.19
C ASN A 94 -2.50 7.76 0.88
N GLN A 95 -2.04 9.01 0.92
CA GLN A 95 -0.73 9.36 1.46
C GLN A 95 -0.74 9.56 2.98
N HIS A 96 -1.61 8.85 3.71
CA HIS A 96 -1.69 9.02 5.16
C HIS A 96 -0.34 8.62 5.79
N PRO A 97 0.32 9.49 6.55
CA PRO A 97 1.74 9.28 6.86
C PRO A 97 2.05 8.05 7.71
N TYR A 98 1.14 7.65 8.62
CA TYR A 98 1.34 6.44 9.43
C TYR A 98 1.12 5.15 8.64
N LEU A 99 0.17 5.16 7.69
CA LEU A 99 0.05 4.04 6.74
C LEU A 99 1.26 4.01 5.82
N LEU A 100 1.76 5.17 5.39
CA LEU A 100 2.94 5.27 4.54
C LEU A 100 4.18 4.69 5.22
N ARG A 101 4.38 4.90 6.53
CA ARG A 101 5.48 4.25 7.27
C ARG A 101 5.34 2.73 7.27
N HIS A 102 4.16 2.22 7.59
CA HIS A 102 3.88 0.78 7.52
C HIS A 102 4.14 0.22 6.10
N ILE A 103 3.66 0.92 5.07
CA ILE A 103 3.87 0.57 3.66
C ILE A 103 5.36 0.49 3.33
N VAL A 104 6.15 1.47 3.76
CA VAL A 104 7.60 1.50 3.54
C VAL A 104 8.30 0.35 4.29
N ASP A 105 7.84 0.02 5.50
CA ASP A 105 8.36 -1.09 6.30
C ASP A 105 8.06 -2.47 5.67
N MET A 106 7.15 -2.55 4.69
CA MET A 106 6.97 -3.75 3.85
C MET A 106 8.15 -3.99 2.89
N LYS A 107 9.07 -3.04 2.74
CA LYS A 107 10.34 -3.17 1.98
C LYS A 107 10.17 -3.62 0.52
N PHE A 108 9.21 -3.02 -0.18
CA PHE A 108 9.14 -3.12 -1.64
C PHE A 108 10.30 -2.35 -2.28
N GLU A 109 10.74 -2.75 -3.48
CA GLU A 109 11.84 -2.09 -4.19
C GLU A 109 11.49 -0.64 -4.54
N ALA A 110 10.20 -0.35 -4.75
CA ALA A 110 9.72 1.01 -4.90
C ALA A 110 8.35 1.27 -4.29
N THR A 111 8.13 2.52 -3.86
CA THR A 111 6.81 3.03 -3.43
C THR A 111 6.52 4.36 -4.12
N ILE A 112 5.40 4.44 -4.85
CA ILE A 112 4.94 5.64 -5.55
C ILE A 112 3.50 5.99 -5.20
N GLY A 113 3.18 7.28 -5.22
CA GLY A 113 1.83 7.79 -5.08
C GLY A 113 1.04 7.65 -6.38
N LEU A 114 -0.25 7.31 -6.29
CA LEU A 114 -1.14 7.28 -7.45
C LEU A 114 -1.25 8.66 -8.13
N ASN A 115 -1.10 9.74 -7.36
CA ASN A 115 -1.10 11.13 -7.83
C ASN A 115 0.17 11.54 -8.61
N GLU A 116 1.21 10.70 -8.63
CA GLU A 116 2.38 10.91 -9.50
C GLU A 116 2.06 10.62 -10.97
N GLY A 117 0.91 9.99 -11.22
CA GLY A 117 0.42 9.70 -12.56
C GLY A 117 1.45 8.93 -13.39
N ILE A 118 1.42 9.14 -14.70
CA ILE A 118 2.24 8.40 -15.67
C ILE A 118 3.75 8.62 -15.46
N ALA A 119 4.15 9.81 -14.99
CA ALA A 119 5.57 10.14 -14.79
C ALA A 119 6.25 9.20 -13.78
N GLY A 120 5.56 8.88 -12.68
CA GLY A 120 6.08 7.94 -11.67
C GLY A 120 6.27 6.53 -12.22
N PHE A 121 5.28 6.02 -12.95
CA PHE A 121 5.35 4.70 -13.59
C PHE A 121 6.46 4.65 -14.65
N ARG A 122 6.55 5.67 -15.54
CA ARG A 122 7.58 5.75 -16.58
C ARG A 122 8.99 5.69 -15.99
N ASN A 123 9.26 6.50 -14.97
CA ASN A 123 10.56 6.54 -14.32
C ASN A 123 10.97 5.16 -13.78
N ILE A 124 10.04 4.44 -13.13
CA ILE A 124 10.32 3.09 -12.64
C ILE A 124 10.66 2.13 -13.78
N LEU A 125 9.89 2.17 -14.87
CA LEU A 125 10.10 1.28 -16.01
C LEU A 125 11.44 1.57 -16.71
N GLU A 126 11.81 2.84 -16.87
CA GLU A 126 13.11 3.25 -17.41
C GLU A 126 14.26 2.76 -16.53
N MET A 127 14.17 2.96 -15.21
CA MET A 127 15.19 2.49 -14.27
C MET A 127 15.31 0.96 -14.25
N ALA A 128 14.19 0.24 -14.30
CA ALA A 128 14.16 -1.22 -14.36
C ALA A 128 14.81 -1.73 -15.66
N SER A 129 14.51 -1.09 -16.79
CA SER A 129 15.10 -1.43 -18.10
C SER A 129 16.62 -1.23 -18.12
N LEU A 130 17.11 -0.22 -17.40
CA LEU A 130 18.54 0.04 -17.22
C LEU A 130 19.19 -0.80 -16.10
N GLN A 131 18.46 -1.76 -15.52
CA GLN A 131 18.88 -2.60 -14.38
C GLN A 131 19.37 -1.80 -13.17
N LYS A 132 18.91 -0.55 -13.04
CA LYS A 132 19.20 0.29 -11.88
C LYS A 132 18.30 -0.11 -10.73
N LYS A 133 18.74 0.20 -9.50
CA LYS A 133 17.87 0.08 -8.33
C LYS A 133 16.72 1.07 -8.48
N ILE A 134 15.50 0.55 -8.60
CA ILE A 134 14.28 1.38 -8.75
C ILE A 134 13.89 2.00 -7.39
N PRO A 135 13.10 3.08 -7.38
CA PRO A 135 13.17 4.06 -6.30
C PRO A 135 12.45 3.59 -5.03
N SER A 136 13.19 3.43 -3.93
CA SER A 136 12.70 2.92 -2.64
C SER A 136 11.46 3.65 -2.10
N VAL A 137 11.37 4.97 -2.18
CA VAL A 137 10.18 5.79 -1.89
C VAL A 137 10.29 7.05 -2.73
N SER A 138 9.23 7.45 -3.45
CA SER A 138 9.25 8.67 -4.25
C SER A 138 9.51 9.92 -3.40
N GLU A 139 10.12 10.95 -3.98
CA GLU A 139 10.44 12.18 -3.24
C GLU A 139 9.20 12.82 -2.63
N LYS A 140 8.08 12.85 -3.36
CA LYS A 140 6.80 13.38 -2.86
C LYS A 140 6.31 12.63 -1.61
N LEU A 141 6.40 11.30 -1.63
CA LEU A 141 6.06 10.47 -0.47
C LEU A 141 7.05 10.64 0.68
N MET A 142 8.35 10.76 0.38
CA MET A 142 9.38 10.99 1.38
C MET A 142 9.20 12.33 2.10
N GLN A 143 8.84 13.39 1.39
CA GLN A 143 8.52 14.68 2.01
C GLN A 143 7.34 14.57 2.98
N ASN A 144 6.33 13.75 2.66
CA ASN A 144 5.21 13.49 3.56
C ASN A 144 5.61 12.65 4.79
N LEU A 145 6.51 11.67 4.63
CA LEU A 145 7.10 10.91 5.73
C LEU A 145 7.90 11.82 6.68
N ILE A 146 8.79 12.67 6.14
CA ILE A 146 9.66 13.54 6.94
C ILE A 146 8.85 14.60 7.71
N LYS A 147 7.81 15.18 7.07
CA LYS A 147 6.90 16.13 7.74
C LYS A 147 6.22 15.53 8.98
N THR A 148 6.14 14.19 9.06
CA THR A 148 5.35 13.49 10.08
C THR A 148 6.18 12.69 11.07
N ASP A 149 7.44 12.36 10.77
CA ASP A 149 8.37 11.75 11.73
C ASP A 149 8.64 12.69 12.93
N LYS A 150 8.43 14.00 12.77
CA LYS A 150 8.40 14.99 13.87
C LYS A 150 7.20 14.82 14.82
N ARG A 151 6.20 14.01 14.48
CA ARG A 151 5.02 13.67 15.28
C ARG A 151 5.04 12.16 15.55
N LYS A 152 5.90 11.71 16.47
CA LYS A 152 6.15 10.28 16.74
C LYS A 152 4.88 9.43 16.91
N TYR A 153 3.78 10.00 17.41
CA TYR A 153 2.43 9.42 17.35
C TYR A 153 1.42 10.58 17.33
N PRO A 154 0.40 10.59 16.47
CA PRO A 154 -0.59 11.67 16.48
C PRO A 154 -1.52 11.51 17.68
N LEU A 155 -1.72 10.26 18.11
CA LEU A 155 -2.63 9.88 19.17
C LEU A 155 -1.92 9.93 20.50
N SER A 156 -2.56 10.58 21.47
CA SER A 156 -2.26 10.38 22.88
C SER A 156 -2.61 8.94 23.30
N PRO A 157 -2.03 8.42 24.40
CA PRO A 157 -2.40 7.12 24.95
C PRO A 157 -3.91 6.95 25.17
N LYS A 158 -4.59 8.02 25.59
CA LYS A 158 -6.05 8.04 25.79
C LYS A 158 -6.83 7.91 24.49
N GLU A 159 -6.39 8.57 23.43
CA GLU A 159 -7.01 8.46 22.11
C GLU A 159 -6.82 7.07 21.51
N SER A 160 -5.62 6.50 21.64
CA SER A 160 -5.33 5.13 21.19
C SER A 160 -6.17 4.10 21.93
N GLU A 161 -6.30 4.24 23.25
CA GLU A 161 -7.13 3.37 24.09
C GLU A 161 -8.62 3.41 23.70
N VAL A 162 -9.16 4.61 23.44
CA VAL A 162 -10.55 4.76 22.99
C VAL A 162 -10.75 4.13 21.62
N LEU A 163 -9.85 4.37 20.65
CA LEU A 163 -9.96 3.77 19.32
C LEU A 163 -9.87 2.25 19.35
N TYR A 164 -9.00 1.68 20.19
CA TYR A 164 -8.89 0.24 20.38
C TYR A 164 -10.22 -0.36 20.84
N LEU A 165 -10.86 0.21 21.86
CA LEU A 165 -12.15 -0.27 22.35
C LEU A 165 -13.28 -0.10 21.31
N VAL A 166 -13.28 1.02 20.57
CA VAL A 166 -14.26 1.22 19.49
C VAL A 166 -14.11 0.14 18.41
N ALA A 167 -12.89 -0.20 18.04
CA ALA A 167 -12.62 -1.21 17.02
C ALA A 167 -12.91 -2.65 17.49
N GLN A 168 -12.88 -2.89 18.80
CA GLN A 168 -13.36 -4.12 19.46
C GLN A 168 -14.90 -4.19 19.56
N GLY A 169 -15.63 -3.16 19.11
CA GLY A 169 -17.09 -3.14 19.08
C GLY A 169 -17.76 -2.48 20.29
N TYR A 170 -17.01 -1.91 21.23
CA TYR A 170 -17.60 -1.21 22.37
C TYR A 170 -18.24 0.11 21.96
N SER A 171 -19.43 0.38 22.48
CA SER A 171 -20.11 1.66 22.35
C SER A 171 -19.43 2.74 23.19
N ILE A 172 -19.68 4.01 22.84
CA ILE A 172 -19.18 5.17 23.61
C ILE A 172 -19.64 5.11 25.06
N SER A 173 -20.84 4.60 25.33
CA SER A 173 -21.38 4.45 26.68
C SER A 173 -20.58 3.42 27.48
N GLU A 174 -20.35 2.22 26.92
CA GLU A 174 -19.59 1.17 27.61
C GLU A 174 -18.14 1.59 27.87
N ILE A 175 -17.53 2.33 26.95
CA ILE A 175 -16.17 2.86 27.12
C ILE A 175 -16.15 3.91 28.23
N ALA A 176 -17.14 4.80 28.27
CA ALA A 176 -17.28 5.82 29.31
C ALA A 176 -17.36 5.19 30.71
N ASP A 177 -18.20 4.15 30.86
CA ASP A 177 -18.38 3.43 32.12
C ASP A 177 -17.08 2.70 32.52
N ARG A 178 -16.46 1.98 31.59
CA ARG A 178 -15.19 1.25 31.83
C ARG A 178 -14.02 2.14 32.20
N LYS A 179 -13.97 3.36 31.65
CA LYS A 179 -12.87 4.30 31.86
C LYS A 179 -13.17 5.35 32.92
N ASN A 180 -14.34 5.27 33.56
CA ASN A 180 -14.84 6.25 34.53
C ASN A 180 -14.74 7.69 34.00
N ARG A 181 -15.29 7.92 32.80
CA ARG A 181 -15.27 9.21 32.07
C ARG A 181 -16.66 9.54 31.55
N SER A 182 -16.92 10.82 31.27
CA SER A 182 -18.18 11.19 30.60
C SER A 182 -18.25 10.68 29.16
N LYS A 183 -19.46 10.38 28.69
CA LYS A 183 -19.71 10.04 27.27
C LYS A 183 -19.20 11.11 26.31
N SER A 184 -19.33 12.38 26.69
CA SER A 184 -18.80 13.52 25.91
C SER A 184 -17.28 13.49 25.78
N THR A 185 -16.56 13.15 26.86
CA THR A 185 -15.09 13.03 26.82
C THR A 185 -14.65 11.92 25.87
N VAL A 186 -15.29 10.75 25.95
CA VAL A 186 -14.98 9.62 25.06
C VAL A 186 -15.32 9.93 23.60
N ALA A 187 -16.47 10.57 23.34
CA ALA A 187 -16.86 10.98 22.00
C ALA A 187 -15.86 11.98 21.39
N THR A 188 -15.44 12.99 22.14
CA THR A 188 -14.43 13.96 21.70
C THR A 188 -13.07 13.30 21.47
N GLN A 189 -12.65 12.37 22.34
CA GLN A 189 -11.42 11.60 22.15
C GLN A 189 -11.48 10.76 20.88
N LYS A 190 -12.58 10.05 20.63
CA LYS A 190 -12.80 9.31 19.38
C LYS A 190 -12.72 10.26 18.17
N GLN A 191 -13.47 11.35 18.18
CA GLN A 191 -13.52 12.28 17.04
C GLN A 191 -12.16 12.94 16.76
N SER A 192 -11.45 13.37 17.80
CA SER A 192 -10.09 13.90 17.70
C SER A 192 -9.15 12.87 17.08
N ALA A 193 -9.20 11.62 17.57
CA ALA A 193 -8.36 10.55 17.07
C ALA A 193 -8.64 10.21 15.60
N MET A 194 -9.93 10.07 15.23
CA MET A 194 -10.36 9.84 13.85
C MET A 194 -9.90 10.98 12.93
N LYS A 195 -10.05 12.24 13.34
CA LYS A 195 -9.59 13.41 12.58
C LYS A 195 -8.07 13.42 12.40
N LYS A 196 -7.31 13.10 13.46
CA LYS A 196 -5.85 13.01 13.42
C LYS A 196 -5.34 11.89 12.51
N LEU A 197 -6.12 10.83 12.36
CA LEU A 197 -5.85 9.72 11.44
C LEU A 197 -6.51 9.89 10.06
N ASN A 198 -7.23 10.99 9.85
CA ASN A 198 -8.05 11.25 8.66
C ASN A 198 -8.97 10.08 8.29
N LEU A 199 -9.58 9.45 9.29
CA LEU A 199 -10.53 8.35 9.14
C LEU A 199 -11.95 8.89 9.21
N SER A 200 -12.79 8.44 8.28
CA SER A 200 -14.16 8.89 8.11
C SER A 200 -15.19 7.91 8.68
N SER A 201 -14.82 6.65 8.91
CA SER A 201 -15.74 5.61 9.38
C SER A 201 -15.12 4.62 10.36
N ASN A 202 -15.95 3.96 11.18
CA ASN A 202 -15.50 2.87 12.05
C ASN A 202 -14.90 1.71 11.24
N SER A 203 -15.37 1.46 10.03
CA SER A 203 -14.82 0.43 9.14
C SER A 203 -13.39 0.76 8.70
N GLU A 204 -13.12 2.04 8.37
CA GLU A 204 -11.77 2.53 8.10
C GLU A 204 -10.87 2.45 9.33
N LEU A 205 -11.42 2.70 10.53
CA LEU A 205 -10.70 2.52 11.79
C LEU A 205 -10.27 1.07 12.00
N ILE A 206 -11.20 0.13 11.91
CA ILE A 206 -10.92 -1.30 12.08
C ILE A 206 -9.82 -1.72 11.10
N ARG A 207 -9.96 -1.32 9.84
CA ARG A 207 -8.97 -1.60 8.80
C ARG A 207 -7.60 -0.99 9.13
N TYR A 208 -7.56 0.27 9.54
CA TYR A 208 -6.32 0.94 9.94
C TYR A 208 -5.63 0.18 11.08
N MET A 209 -6.39 -0.28 12.07
CA MET A 209 -5.84 -1.00 13.22
C MET A 209 -5.28 -2.37 12.86
N TYR A 210 -5.96 -3.14 12.01
CA TYR A 210 -5.42 -4.40 11.49
C TYR A 210 -4.14 -4.20 10.69
N VAL A 211 -4.15 -3.24 9.76
CA VAL A 211 -3.01 -2.96 8.90
C VAL A 211 -1.79 -2.50 9.70
N THR A 212 -1.99 -1.67 10.71
CA THR A 212 -0.89 -1.15 11.54
C THR A 212 -0.48 -2.11 12.67
N GLY A 213 -1.11 -3.29 12.79
CA GLY A 213 -0.83 -4.27 13.84
C GLY A 213 -1.28 -3.82 15.24
N MET A 214 -2.22 -2.88 15.33
CA MET A 214 -2.82 -2.42 16.60
C MET A 214 -4.00 -3.32 17.05
N MET A 215 -4.41 -4.27 16.21
CA MET A 215 -5.37 -5.34 16.51
C MET A 215 -4.89 -6.65 15.88
N GLU A 216 -5.08 -7.74 16.60
CA GLU A 216 -4.85 -9.13 16.15
C GLU A 216 -6.19 -9.82 15.83
#